data_AF-A0A8S0H980-F1
#
_entry.id   AF-A0A8S0H980-F1
#
_cell.length_a   1.000
_cell.length_b   1.000
_cell.length_c   1.000
_cell.angle_alpha   90.00
_cell.angle_beta   90.00
_cell.angle_gamma   90.00
#
_symmetry.space_group_name_H-M   'P 1'
#
loop_
_entity.id
_entity.type
_entity.pdbx_description
1 polymer ?
#
loop_
_entity_poly.entity_id
_entity_poly.type
_entity_poly.pdbx_seq_one_letter_code
_entity_poly.pdbx_strand_id
1 'polypeptide(L)' 'MPTIGIGASPACDGQVLVTEDLLGLGGPQVPRFVKQYADAGALISQACERFAAEVREQAFPQLQHCYGVVQEA' A
#
# COMPACT_ATOMS: atom_id res chain seq x y z
N MET A 1 23.09 20.37 17.91
CA MET A 1 22.72 19.61 16.71
C MET A 1 21.63 18.62 17.10
N PRO A 2 20.41 18.67 16.54
CA PRO A 2 19.37 17.66 16.80
C PRO A 2 19.73 16.30 16.16
N THR A 3 19.25 15.23 16.77
CA THR A 3 19.49 13.83 16.38
C THR A 3 18.22 13.13 15.91
N ILE A 4 18.30 12.38 14.81
CA ILE A 4 17.18 11.61 14.25
C ILE A 4 17.56 10.13 14.27
N GLY A 5 16.79 9.31 14.98
CA GLY A 5 17.06 7.89 15.18
C GLY A 5 16.22 6.98 14.29
N ILE A 6 16.80 5.86 13.87
CA ILE A 6 16.10 4.67 13.35
C ILE A 6 16.67 3.46 14.10
N GLY A 7 15.85 2.86 14.99
CA GLY A 7 16.30 1.76 15.84
C GLY A 7 17.45 2.09 16.82
N ALA A 8 17.71 3.38 17.08
CA ALA A 8 18.82 3.83 17.91
C ALA A 8 18.44 3.97 19.39
N SER A 9 17.41 4.77 19.71
CA SER A 9 16.91 4.99 21.07
C SER A 9 15.66 5.90 21.03
N PRO A 10 14.70 5.77 21.97
CA PRO A 10 13.65 6.77 22.15
C PRO A 10 14.18 8.13 22.65
N ALA A 11 15.46 8.22 23.05
CA ALA A 11 16.08 9.46 23.49
C ALA A 11 16.59 10.38 22.35
N CYS A 12 16.49 9.97 21.08
CA CYS A 12 16.77 10.89 19.95
C CYS A 12 15.69 11.97 19.87
N ASP A 13 16.04 13.16 19.41
CA ASP A 13 15.14 14.32 19.30
C ASP A 13 13.99 14.08 18.30
N GLY A 14 14.19 13.17 17.35
CA GLY A 14 13.16 12.68 16.44
C GLY A 14 13.43 11.23 15.99
N GLN A 15 12.45 10.65 15.29
CA GLN A 15 12.52 9.29 14.79
C GLN A 15 12.21 9.26 13.29
N VAL A 16 12.80 8.32 12.59
CA VAL A 16 12.53 8.04 11.17
C VAL A 16 12.35 6.53 10.96
N LEU A 17 11.45 6.18 10.07
CA LEU A 17 11.26 4.82 9.55
C LEU A 17 11.13 4.91 8.03
N VAL A 18 11.46 3.82 7.35
CA VAL A 18 11.19 3.67 5.91
C VAL A 18 9.68 3.53 5.72
N THR A 19 9.10 4.26 4.77
CA THR A 19 7.65 4.29 4.54
C THR A 19 7.10 2.90 4.21
N GLU A 20 7.83 2.12 3.42
CA GLU A 20 7.46 0.76 3.03
C GLU A 20 7.39 -0.17 4.25
N ASP A 21 8.35 -0.06 5.18
CA ASP A 21 8.36 -0.83 6.42
C ASP A 21 7.21 -0.43 7.34
N LEU A 22 6.95 0.88 7.45
CA LEU A 22 5.88 1.45 8.27
C LEU A 22 4.49 1.01 7.77
N LEU A 23 4.30 0.94 6.45
CA LEU A 23 3.03 0.59 5.80
C LEU A 23 2.88 -0.91 5.52
N GLY A 24 3.86 -1.74 5.83
CA GLY A 24 3.79 -3.17 5.54
C GLY A 24 3.85 -3.51 4.04
N LEU A 25 4.60 -2.73 3.27
CA LEU A 25 4.90 -2.98 1.85
C LEU A 25 6.22 -3.74 1.64
N GLY A 26 7.03 -3.86 2.70
CA GLY A 26 8.26 -4.65 2.69
C GLY A 26 8.01 -6.15 2.55
N GLY A 27 9.10 -6.91 2.35
CA GLY A 27 9.06 -8.36 2.30
C GLY A 27 8.72 -9.01 3.65
N PRO A 28 8.75 -10.36 3.74
CA PRO A 28 8.33 -11.10 4.93
C PRO A 28 9.18 -10.85 6.18
N GLN A 29 10.34 -10.22 6.04
CA GLN A 29 11.22 -9.90 7.15
C GLN A 29 11.12 -8.41 7.50
N VAL A 30 10.41 -8.13 8.60
CA VAL A 30 10.32 -6.79 9.17
C VAL A 30 11.46 -6.60 10.18
N PRO A 31 12.30 -5.56 10.05
CA PRO A 31 13.35 -5.29 11.03
C PRO A 31 12.76 -5.07 12.43
N ARG A 32 13.44 -5.56 13.48
CA ARG A 32 12.93 -5.53 14.87
C ARG A 32 12.56 -4.13 15.37
N PHE A 33 13.22 -3.08 14.89
CA PHE A 33 12.95 -1.69 15.32
C PHE A 33 11.70 -1.09 14.65
N VAL A 34 11.11 -1.76 13.66
CA VAL A 34 9.93 -1.29 12.95
C VAL A 34 8.69 -1.67 13.75
N LYS A 35 7.82 -0.69 13.95
CA LYS A 35 6.41 -0.91 14.27
C LYS A 35 5.61 -0.68 12.99
N GLN A 36 4.95 -1.71 12.49
CA GLN A 36 4.02 -1.56 11.36
C GLN A 36 2.76 -0.82 11.85
N TYR A 37 2.32 0.16 11.07
CA TYR A 37 1.10 0.94 11.33
C TYR A 37 -0.03 0.59 10.36
N ALA A 38 0.26 -0.12 9.28
CA ALA A 38 -0.72 -0.66 8.35
C ALA A 38 -0.21 -1.97 7.72
N ASP A 39 -1.13 -2.74 7.14
CA ASP A 39 -0.85 -3.86 6.24
C ASP A 39 -1.34 -3.49 4.82
N ALA A 40 -0.63 -2.53 4.22
CA ALA A 40 -0.95 -2.06 2.88
C ALA A 40 -0.62 -3.13 1.82
N GLY A 41 0.32 -4.03 2.11
CA GLY A 41 0.61 -5.19 1.26
C GLY A 41 -0.62 -6.05 1.03
N ALA A 42 -1.29 -6.48 2.11
CA ALA A 42 -2.52 -7.25 2.00
C ALA A 42 -3.65 -6.48 1.29
N LEU A 43 -3.80 -5.18 1.56
CA LEU A 43 -4.80 -4.34 0.90
C LEU A 43 -4.58 -4.27 -0.62
N ILE A 44 -3.33 -4.07 -1.04
CA ILE A 44 -2.95 -4.01 -2.46
C ILE A 44 -3.19 -5.37 -3.11
N SER A 45 -2.75 -6.47 -2.49
CA SER A 45 -3.00 -7.82 -3.00
C SER A 45 -4.49 -8.08 -3.24
N GLN A 46 -5.34 -7.78 -2.26
CA GLN A 46 -6.79 -7.93 -2.39
C GLN A 46 -7.39 -7.04 -3.50
N ALA A 47 -6.90 -5.81 -3.65
CA ALA A 47 -7.34 -4.92 -4.72
C ALA A 47 -6.98 -5.47 -6.10
N CYS A 48 -5.75 -5.97 -6.26
CA CYS A 48 -5.29 -6.60 -7.50
C CYS A 48 -6.07 -7.88 -7.82
N GLU A 49 -6.36 -8.73 -6.83
CA GLU A 49 -7.15 -9.94 -7.01
C GLU A 49 -8.57 -9.64 -7.47
N ARG A 50 -9.25 -8.69 -6.82
CA ARG A 50 -10.60 -8.24 -7.20
C ARG A 50 -10.61 -7.65 -8.62
N PHE A 51 -9.68 -6.76 -8.94
CA PHE A 51 -9.55 -6.23 -10.29
C PHE A 51 -9.36 -7.35 -11.33
N ALA A 52 -8.48 -8.31 -11.04
CA ALA A 52 -8.23 -9.41 -11.95
C ALA A 52 -9.46 -10.35 -12.10
N ALA A 53 -10.25 -10.54 -11.04
CA ALA A 53 -11.52 -11.27 -11.11
C ALA A 53 -12.52 -10.52 -12.00
N GLU A 54 -12.74 -9.22 -11.75
CA GLU A 54 -13.66 -8.40 -12.53
C GLU A 54 -13.30 -8.35 -14.02
N VAL A 55 -12.01 -8.34 -14.37
CA VAL A 55 -11.55 -8.42 -15.76
C VAL A 55 -11.85 -9.80 -16.38
N ARG A 56 -11.58 -10.90 -15.66
CA ARG A 56 -11.86 -12.26 -16.16
C ARG A 56 -13.34 -12.53 -16.35
N GLU A 57 -14.16 -11.96 -15.47
CA GLU A 57 -15.62 -12.04 -15.51
C GLU A 57 -16.26 -11.01 -16.46
N GLN A 58 -15.45 -10.18 -17.11
CA GLN A 58 -15.89 -9.06 -17.96
C GLN A 58 -16.81 -8.06 -17.24
N ALA A 59 -16.77 -8.00 -15.90
CA ALA A 59 -17.45 -7.01 -15.09
C ALA A 59 -16.76 -5.63 -15.14
N PHE A 60 -15.46 -5.62 -15.40
CA PHE A 60 -14.67 -4.42 -15.70
C PHE A 60 -13.97 -4.55 -17.07
N PRO A 61 -13.90 -3.46 -17.87
CA PRO A 61 -14.51 -2.15 -17.65
C PRO A 61 -16.01 -2.13 -17.97
N GLN A 62 -16.74 -1.22 -17.32
CA GLN A 62 -18.09 -0.82 -17.70
C GLN A 62 -18.02 0.36 -18.67
N LEU A 63 -19.12 0.69 -19.35
CA LEU A 63 -19.18 1.82 -20.30
C LEU A 63 -18.71 3.15 -19.69
N GLN A 64 -19.01 3.40 -18.42
CA GLN A 64 -18.56 4.60 -17.69
C GLN A 64 -17.04 4.71 -17.55
N HIS A 65 -16.30 3.61 -17.70
CA HIS A 65 -14.83 3.57 -17.67
C HIS A 65 -14.21 3.73 -19.07
N CYS A 66 -15.02 3.77 -20.13
CA CYS A 66 -14.57 3.84 -21.52
C CYS A 66 -14.76 5.26 -22.09
N TYR A 67 -13.73 5.79 -22.75
CA TYR A 67 -13.84 7.06 -23.48
C TYR A 67 -14.48 6.85 -24.86
N GLY A 68 -15.32 7.80 -25.28
CA GLY A 68 -15.86 7.84 -26.64
C GLY A 68 -16.95 6.82 -26.97
N VAL A 69 -17.48 6.11 -25.96
CA VAL A 69 -18.61 5.20 -26.14
C VAL A 69 -19.90 5.91 -25.77
N VAL A 70 -20.86 5.99 -26.70
CA VAL A 70 -22.19 6.55 -26.43
C VAL A 70 -23.01 5.47 -25.73
N GLN A 71 -23.47 5.77 -24.50
CA GLN A 71 -24.39 4.89 -23.79
C GLN A 71 -25.78 5.10 -24.40
N GLU A 72 -26.24 4.15 -25.23
CA GLU A 72 -27.60 4.17 -25.77
C GLU A 72 -28.61 4.00 -24.62
N ALA A 73 -29.63 4.86 -24.63
CA ALA A 73 -30.63 5.02 -23.57
C ALA A 73 -31.77 4.00 -23.68
#